data_AF-A0A7V5RMB9-F1
#
_entry.id   AF-A0A7V5RMB9-F1
#
_cell.length_a   1.000
_cell.length_b   1.000
_cell.length_c   1.000
_cell.angle_alpha   90.00
_cell.angle_beta   90.00
_cell.angle_gamma   90.00
#
_symmetry.space_group_name_H-M   'P 1'
#
loop_
_entity.id
_entity.type
_entity.pdbx_description
1 polymer ?
#
loop_
_entity_poly.entity_id
_entity_poly.type
_entity_poly.pdbx_seq_one_letter_code
_entity_poly.pdbx_strand_id
1 'polypeptide(L)'
;MHDITEVSSEDIKDSLRQLESTILTTTNISKDLEAEILHLQKLMNRIGQDPKESSSSRDHFADTLIRSQDVIRSVTGTTKEFAETTRHVAHEMTRIATASENIAHTFHDLKSTSSEISRFVTIVQEVASRTKMLALNARLEAERAGEYGRGFSVVADEVKLLSAESRESSESVAGAVGEFANMLDEFEKNLQDQMLSLTEEQKKLSTAGDMAGRVASDIGNMVVAINKMERILSSLEYLGTVENTLEQARISSENLRQHLQRSLELHSRLVHSTLGENSDARPGEFMQELYEAIIHENYHRSIGLVREALASGTSGNDLLGMLANTCERIMYEQKQRRLTLS
;
A
#
# COMPACT_ATOMS: atom_id res chain seq x y z
N MET A 1 54.00 -48.98 -54.98
CA MET A 1 54.00 -47.54 -54.63
C MET A 1 52.83 -46.81 -55.33
N HIS A 2 51.63 -47.43 -55.34
CA HIS A 2 50.44 -46.93 -56.06
C HIS A 2 49.18 -47.01 -55.17
N ASP A 3 49.35 -47.01 -53.85
CA ASP A 3 48.24 -47.36 -52.92
C ASP A 3 48.17 -46.45 -51.67
N ILE A 4 49.00 -45.41 -51.61
CA ILE A 4 49.04 -44.47 -50.46
C ILE A 4 48.48 -43.10 -50.86
N THR A 5 48.54 -42.73 -52.13
CA THR A 5 48.01 -41.46 -52.67
C THR A 5 46.53 -41.55 -53.07
N GLU A 6 46.03 -42.73 -53.44
CA GLU A 6 44.64 -42.92 -53.89
C GLU A 6 43.69 -43.16 -52.71
N VAL A 7 44.11 -43.96 -51.70
CA VAL A 7 43.43 -44.10 -50.41
C VAL A 7 43.33 -42.74 -49.67
N SER A 8 44.40 -41.94 -49.72
CA SER A 8 44.41 -40.56 -49.18
C SER A 8 43.43 -39.63 -49.90
N SER A 9 43.17 -39.83 -51.20
CA SER A 9 42.21 -39.00 -51.96
C SER A 9 40.75 -39.31 -51.62
N GLU A 10 40.41 -40.59 -51.45
CA GLU A 10 39.05 -41.01 -51.08
C GLU A 10 38.71 -40.60 -49.64
N ASP A 11 39.66 -40.78 -48.70
CA ASP A 11 39.52 -40.34 -47.30
C ASP A 11 39.37 -38.80 -47.20
N ILE A 12 40.06 -38.04 -48.06
CA ILE A 12 39.92 -36.56 -48.15
C ILE A 12 38.53 -36.18 -48.69
N LYS A 13 38.03 -36.86 -49.73
CA LYS A 13 36.68 -36.62 -50.27
C LYS A 13 35.59 -36.94 -49.25
N ASP A 14 35.73 -38.03 -48.52
CA ASP A 14 34.75 -38.40 -47.48
C ASP A 14 34.81 -37.44 -46.28
N SER A 15 36.00 -36.99 -45.89
CA SER A 15 36.16 -35.93 -44.89
C SER A 15 35.54 -34.60 -45.34
N LEU A 16 35.67 -34.25 -46.63
CA LEU A 16 35.05 -33.07 -47.23
C LEU A 16 33.51 -33.20 -47.25
N ARG A 17 32.96 -34.35 -47.63
CA ARG A 17 31.51 -34.62 -47.58
C ARG A 17 30.95 -34.56 -46.16
N GLN A 18 31.69 -35.09 -45.18
CA GLN A 18 31.31 -35.00 -43.77
C GLN A 18 31.35 -33.55 -43.26
N LEU A 19 32.37 -32.79 -43.64
CA LEU A 19 32.48 -31.37 -43.31
C LEU A 19 31.34 -30.57 -43.95
N GLU A 20 31.01 -30.82 -45.22
CA GLU A 20 29.89 -30.22 -45.94
C GLU A 20 28.56 -30.51 -45.24
N SER A 21 28.30 -31.78 -44.91
CA SER A 21 27.11 -32.19 -44.16
C SER A 21 27.03 -31.49 -42.81
N THR A 22 28.15 -31.36 -42.09
CA THR A 22 28.21 -30.69 -40.78
C THR A 22 27.95 -29.20 -40.90
N ILE A 23 28.49 -28.54 -41.92
CA ILE A 23 28.23 -27.13 -42.21
C ILE A 23 26.75 -26.92 -42.53
N LEU A 24 26.15 -27.80 -43.35
CA LEU A 24 24.72 -27.74 -43.69
C LEU A 24 23.82 -27.92 -42.47
N THR A 25 24.09 -28.91 -41.62
CA THR A 25 23.31 -29.14 -40.39
C THR A 25 23.44 -27.96 -39.42
N THR A 26 24.66 -27.43 -39.24
CA THR A 26 24.92 -26.29 -38.34
C THR A 26 24.28 -25.01 -38.87
N THR A 27 24.22 -24.83 -40.19
CA THR A 27 23.52 -23.71 -40.84
C THR A 27 22.02 -23.75 -40.59
N ASN A 28 21.40 -24.92 -40.68
CA ASN A 28 19.97 -25.07 -40.38
C ASN A 28 19.67 -24.78 -38.90
N ILE A 29 20.48 -25.33 -37.99
CA ILE A 29 20.35 -25.06 -36.54
C ILE A 29 20.52 -23.56 -36.24
N SER A 30 21.46 -22.88 -36.88
CA SER A 30 21.66 -21.43 -36.70
C SER A 30 20.43 -20.62 -37.13
N LYS A 31 19.75 -21.01 -38.22
CA LYS A 31 18.52 -20.34 -38.67
C LYS A 31 17.36 -20.55 -37.71
N ASP A 32 17.20 -21.78 -37.21
CA ASP A 32 16.17 -22.09 -36.22
C ASP A 32 16.42 -21.30 -34.91
N LEU A 33 17.68 -21.18 -34.49
CA LEU A 33 18.07 -20.39 -33.33
C LEU A 33 17.77 -18.89 -33.51
N GLU A 34 18.03 -18.32 -34.70
CA GLU A 34 17.69 -16.93 -35.02
C GLU A 34 16.17 -16.68 -34.97
N ALA A 35 15.38 -17.62 -35.52
CA ALA A 35 13.92 -17.54 -35.49
C ALA A 35 13.39 -17.55 -34.05
N GLU A 36 13.96 -18.40 -33.18
CA GLU A 36 13.56 -18.49 -31.78
C GLU A 36 13.98 -17.25 -30.97
N ILE A 37 15.20 -16.71 -31.19
CA ILE A 37 15.64 -15.45 -30.56
C ILE A 37 14.70 -14.30 -30.96
N LEU A 38 14.33 -14.20 -32.24
CA LEU A 38 13.40 -13.17 -32.71
C LEU A 38 11.99 -13.35 -32.11
N HIS A 39 11.54 -14.59 -31.96
CA HIS A 39 10.27 -14.90 -31.31
C HIS A 39 10.28 -14.51 -29.82
N LEU A 40 11.33 -14.87 -29.09
CA LEU A 40 11.52 -14.50 -27.69
C LEU A 40 11.66 -12.99 -27.49
N GLN A 41 12.31 -12.27 -28.42
CA GLN A 41 12.36 -10.80 -28.41
C GLN A 41 10.98 -10.16 -28.59
N LYS A 42 10.16 -10.69 -29.51
CA LYS A 42 8.78 -10.21 -29.68
C LYS A 42 7.94 -10.47 -28.43
N LEU A 43 8.12 -11.62 -27.79
CA LEU A 43 7.46 -11.91 -26.51
C LEU A 43 7.93 -10.97 -25.41
N MET A 44 9.23 -10.71 -25.29
CA MET A 44 9.76 -9.73 -24.33
C MET A 44 9.19 -8.33 -24.56
N ASN A 45 9.18 -7.83 -25.80
CA ASN A 45 8.61 -6.52 -26.13
C ASN A 45 7.11 -6.41 -25.82
N ARG A 46 6.38 -7.54 -25.75
CA ARG A 46 4.98 -7.57 -25.33
C ARG A 46 4.82 -7.62 -23.81
N ILE A 47 5.80 -8.16 -23.08
CA ILE A 47 5.79 -8.31 -21.62
C ILE A 47 6.36 -7.07 -20.92
N GLY A 48 7.37 -6.44 -21.52
CA GLY A 48 7.98 -5.19 -21.08
C GLY A 48 8.15 -4.28 -22.29
N GLN A 49 7.69 -3.04 -22.16
CA GLN A 49 8.10 -1.97 -23.08
C GLN A 49 9.64 -1.88 -23.10
N ASP A 50 10.20 -1.33 -24.19
CA ASP A 50 11.64 -1.13 -24.51
C ASP A 50 12.64 -1.41 -23.35
N PRO A 51 13.71 -2.23 -23.53
CA PRO A 51 14.63 -2.62 -22.45
C PRO A 51 15.13 -1.47 -21.55
N LYS A 52 15.29 -0.26 -22.10
CA LYS A 52 15.65 0.93 -21.33
C LYS A 52 14.54 1.41 -20.39
N GLU A 53 13.29 1.34 -20.83
CA GLU A 53 12.11 1.64 -20.03
C GLU A 53 11.92 0.60 -18.91
N SER A 54 12.26 -0.66 -19.16
CA SER A 54 12.26 -1.74 -18.16
C SER A 54 13.22 -1.46 -16.99
N SER A 55 14.44 -1.00 -17.28
CA SER A 55 15.40 -0.63 -16.22
C SER A 55 14.96 0.61 -15.44
N SER A 56 14.49 1.65 -16.12
CA SER A 56 13.95 2.84 -15.45
C SER A 56 12.72 2.51 -14.58
N SER A 57 11.89 1.57 -15.02
CA SER A 57 10.72 1.10 -14.28
C SER A 57 11.11 0.36 -13.01
N ARG A 58 12.17 -0.46 -13.06
CA ARG A 58 12.76 -1.11 -11.87
C ARG A 58 13.19 -0.09 -10.83
N ASP A 59 14.01 0.88 -11.24
CA ASP A 59 14.53 1.90 -10.32
C ASP A 59 13.39 2.73 -9.71
N HIS A 60 12.37 3.05 -10.51
CA HIS A 60 11.20 3.76 -10.04
C HIS A 60 10.36 2.94 -9.04
N PHE A 61 10.18 1.63 -9.28
CA PHE A 61 9.52 0.72 -8.34
C PHE A 61 10.30 0.58 -7.03
N ALA A 62 11.63 0.47 -7.09
CA ALA A 62 12.49 0.37 -5.92
C ALA A 62 12.43 1.65 -5.05
N ASP A 63 12.53 2.84 -5.67
CA ASP A 63 12.38 4.12 -4.96
C ASP A 63 10.97 4.27 -4.37
N THR A 64 9.93 3.90 -5.12
CA THR A 64 8.55 3.93 -4.63
C THR A 64 8.34 2.98 -3.43
N LEU A 65 8.96 1.80 -3.46
CA LEU A 65 8.93 0.83 -2.36
C LEU A 65 9.57 1.40 -1.08
N ILE A 66 10.79 1.95 -1.19
CA ILE A 66 11.51 2.55 -0.06
C ILE A 66 10.67 3.68 0.55
N ARG A 67 10.18 4.61 -0.30
CA ARG A 67 9.32 5.72 0.16
C ARG A 67 8.04 5.22 0.82
N SER A 68 7.41 4.19 0.25
CA SER A 68 6.18 3.62 0.82
C SER A 68 6.44 2.97 2.19
N GLN A 69 7.57 2.28 2.37
CA GLN A 69 7.98 1.70 3.64
C GLN A 69 8.22 2.80 4.70
N ASP A 70 8.88 3.90 4.32
CA ASP A 70 9.11 5.04 5.21
C ASP A 70 7.79 5.71 5.63
N VAL A 71 6.87 5.93 4.69
CA VAL A 71 5.53 6.47 4.98
C VAL A 71 4.77 5.54 5.92
N ILE A 72 4.75 4.23 5.66
CA ILE A 72 4.07 3.27 6.55
C ILE A 72 4.68 3.32 7.96
N ARG A 73 6.00 3.34 8.07
CA ARG A 73 6.67 3.39 9.38
C ARG A 73 6.32 4.66 10.14
N SER A 74 6.34 5.81 9.47
CA SER A 74 5.96 7.10 10.04
C SER A 74 4.50 7.09 10.50
N VAL A 75 3.57 6.69 9.63
CA VAL A 75 2.14 6.65 9.91
C VAL A 75 1.81 5.63 11.01
N THR A 76 2.53 4.51 11.09
CA THR A 76 2.40 3.53 12.19
C THR A 76 2.82 4.14 13.52
N GLY A 77 3.94 4.87 13.56
CA GLY A 77 4.41 5.56 14.75
C GLY A 77 3.40 6.60 15.25
N THR A 78 2.95 7.49 14.36
CA THR A 78 1.98 8.54 14.71
C THR A 78 0.62 7.98 15.12
N THR A 79 0.15 6.91 14.46
CA THR A 79 -1.11 6.24 14.83
C THR A 79 -1.04 5.61 16.22
N LYS A 80 0.11 5.03 16.58
CA LYS A 80 0.32 4.46 17.91
C LYS A 80 0.32 5.55 18.99
N GLU A 81 1.09 6.62 18.79
CA GLU A 81 1.11 7.76 19.72
C GLU A 81 -0.26 8.41 19.87
N PHE A 82 -1.00 8.55 18.76
CA PHE A 82 -2.37 9.06 18.75
C PHE A 82 -3.33 8.17 19.54
N ALA A 83 -3.24 6.84 19.36
CA ALA A 83 -4.07 5.88 20.11
C ALA A 83 -3.75 5.89 21.61
N GLU A 84 -2.46 5.99 21.99
CA GLU A 84 -2.04 6.11 23.39
C GLU A 84 -2.53 7.41 24.01
N THR A 85 -2.38 8.54 23.31
CA THR A 85 -2.87 9.85 23.77
C THR A 85 -4.39 9.84 23.93
N THR A 86 -5.12 9.30 22.97
CA THR A 86 -6.59 9.18 23.04
C THR A 86 -7.03 8.35 24.25
N ARG A 87 -6.35 7.23 24.51
CA ARG A 87 -6.63 6.39 25.69
C ARG A 87 -6.33 7.11 26.99
N HIS A 88 -5.22 7.86 27.05
CA HIS A 88 -4.87 8.65 28.23
C HIS A 88 -5.92 9.73 28.51
N VAL A 89 -6.34 10.49 27.49
CA VAL A 89 -7.38 11.52 27.66
C VAL A 89 -8.73 10.87 28.05
N ALA A 90 -9.08 9.69 27.54
CA ALA A 90 -10.31 8.99 27.93
C ALA A 90 -10.30 8.62 29.42
N HIS A 91 -9.14 8.17 29.91
CA HIS A 91 -8.96 7.85 31.32
C HIS A 91 -9.08 9.09 32.21
N GLU A 92 -8.45 10.21 31.83
CA GLU A 92 -8.56 11.46 32.57
C GLU A 92 -10.00 12.02 32.56
N MET A 93 -10.73 11.91 31.45
CA MET A 93 -12.15 12.26 31.39
C MET A 93 -13.00 11.43 32.35
N THR A 94 -12.70 10.14 32.49
CA THR A 94 -13.40 9.26 33.46
C THR A 94 -13.13 9.69 34.89
N ARG A 95 -11.89 10.08 35.20
CA ARG A 95 -11.51 10.60 36.52
C ARG A 95 -12.21 11.92 36.83
N ILE A 96 -12.29 12.83 35.86
CA ILE A 96 -12.99 14.11 36.02
C ILE A 96 -14.48 13.87 36.26
N ALA A 97 -15.12 12.99 35.48
CA ALA A 97 -16.53 12.65 35.68
C ALA A 97 -16.81 12.11 37.10
N THR A 98 -15.95 11.22 37.59
CA THR A 98 -16.05 10.69 38.96
C THR A 98 -15.85 11.78 40.03
N ALA A 99 -14.90 12.70 39.80
CA ALA A 99 -14.68 13.83 40.70
C ALA A 99 -15.89 14.78 40.73
N SER A 100 -16.47 15.07 39.58
CA SER A 100 -17.68 15.89 39.45
C SER A 100 -18.88 15.25 40.16
N GLU A 101 -19.05 13.93 40.08
CA GLU A 101 -20.09 13.20 40.82
C GLU A 101 -19.92 13.33 42.35
N ASN A 102 -18.69 13.19 42.84
CA ASN A 102 -18.39 13.40 44.27
C ASN A 102 -18.65 14.84 44.73
N ILE A 103 -18.36 15.82 43.86
CA ILE A 103 -18.67 17.23 44.13
C ILE A 103 -20.20 17.41 44.20
N ALA A 104 -20.96 16.82 43.27
CA ALA A 104 -22.42 16.88 43.29
C ALA A 104 -22.99 16.37 44.64
N HIS A 105 -22.50 15.24 45.13
CA HIS A 105 -22.88 14.70 46.44
C HIS A 105 -22.57 15.68 47.58
N THR A 106 -21.36 16.26 47.60
CA THR A 106 -20.97 17.23 48.62
C THR A 106 -21.89 18.47 48.62
N PHE A 107 -22.27 18.95 47.44
CA PHE A 107 -23.19 20.08 47.32
C PHE A 107 -24.61 19.74 47.79
N HIS A 108 -25.06 18.52 47.55
CA HIS A 108 -26.33 18.04 48.09
C HIS A 108 -26.35 18.08 49.63
N ASP A 109 -25.27 17.61 50.26
CA ASP A 109 -25.13 17.63 51.73
C ASP A 109 -25.06 19.07 52.27
N LEU A 110 -24.35 19.97 51.57
CA LEU A 110 -24.30 21.40 51.93
C LEU A 110 -25.67 22.07 51.83
N LYS A 111 -26.47 21.71 50.83
CA LYS A 111 -27.83 22.22 50.64
C LYS A 111 -28.77 21.74 51.77
N SER A 112 -28.65 20.48 52.17
CA SER A 112 -29.36 19.95 53.34
C SER A 112 -28.97 20.71 54.62
N THR A 113 -27.66 20.90 54.83
CA THR A 113 -27.14 21.63 56.00
C THR A 113 -27.62 23.09 56.02
N SER A 114 -27.61 23.76 54.86
CA SER A 114 -28.12 25.14 54.72
C SER A 114 -29.60 25.23 55.10
N SER A 115 -30.42 24.26 54.67
CA SER A 115 -31.84 24.17 55.04
C SER A 115 -32.05 23.99 56.54
N GLU A 116 -31.24 23.14 57.19
CA GLU A 116 -31.27 22.97 58.64
C GLU A 116 -30.90 24.26 59.38
N ILE A 117 -29.89 24.99 58.90
CA ILE A 117 -29.51 26.29 59.47
C ILE A 117 -30.65 27.30 59.33
N SER A 118 -31.29 27.40 58.15
CA SER A 118 -32.45 28.28 57.96
C SER A 118 -33.58 27.97 58.96
N ARG A 119 -33.83 26.68 59.22
CA ARG A 119 -34.80 26.25 60.22
C ARG A 119 -34.39 26.66 61.63
N PHE A 120 -33.13 26.50 62.00
CA PHE A 120 -32.60 26.96 63.29
C PHE A 120 -32.73 28.47 63.47
N VAL A 121 -32.39 29.26 62.45
CA VAL A 121 -32.52 30.72 62.47
C VAL A 121 -33.98 31.13 62.71
N THR A 122 -34.93 30.43 62.07
CA THR A 122 -36.37 30.66 62.30
C THR A 122 -36.77 30.42 63.77
N ILE A 123 -36.24 29.35 64.38
CA ILE A 123 -36.48 29.05 65.80
C ILE A 123 -35.91 30.15 66.70
N VAL A 124 -34.70 30.65 66.40
CA VAL A 124 -34.09 31.74 67.20
C VAL A 124 -34.92 33.02 67.08
N GLN A 125 -35.39 33.38 65.88
CA GLN A 125 -36.28 34.53 65.68
C GLN A 125 -37.60 34.39 66.48
N GLU A 126 -38.15 33.18 66.54
CA GLU A 126 -39.34 32.88 67.33
C GLU A 126 -39.06 33.03 68.84
N VAL A 127 -37.94 32.48 69.33
CA VAL A 127 -37.52 32.61 70.73
C VAL A 127 -37.30 34.08 71.10
N ALA A 128 -36.59 34.84 70.26
CA ALA A 128 -36.37 36.28 70.46
C ALA A 128 -37.70 37.04 70.54
N SER A 129 -38.66 36.71 69.67
CA SER A 129 -39.99 37.33 69.67
C SER A 129 -40.80 36.99 70.93
N ARG A 130 -40.75 35.74 71.41
CA ARG A 130 -41.38 35.32 72.67
C ARG A 130 -40.74 35.99 73.87
N THR A 131 -39.41 36.08 73.91
CA THR A 131 -38.65 36.78 74.96
C THR A 131 -39.00 38.26 75.00
N LYS A 132 -39.14 38.90 73.83
CA LYS A 132 -39.60 40.30 73.74
C LYS A 132 -40.98 40.50 74.36
N MET A 133 -41.91 39.57 74.13
CA MET A 133 -43.25 39.62 74.74
C MET A 133 -43.20 39.36 76.26
N LEU A 134 -42.38 38.40 76.71
CA LEU A 134 -42.16 38.14 78.14
C LEU A 134 -41.60 39.36 78.86
N ALA A 135 -40.59 40.02 78.27
CA ALA A 135 -39.98 41.23 78.79
C ALA A 135 -40.99 42.39 78.87
N LEU A 136 -41.85 42.55 77.86
CA LEU A 136 -42.91 43.54 77.87
C LEU A 136 -43.91 43.28 79.01
N ASN A 137 -44.33 42.03 79.22
CA ASN A 137 -45.23 41.66 80.31
C ASN A 137 -44.59 41.90 81.68
N ALA A 138 -43.30 41.55 81.84
CA ALA A 138 -42.56 41.80 83.07
C ALA A 138 -42.45 43.31 83.38
N ARG A 139 -42.24 44.14 82.35
CA ARG A 139 -42.20 45.60 82.51
C ARG A 139 -43.54 46.17 82.97
N LEU A 140 -44.65 45.72 82.38
CA LEU A 140 -46.00 46.13 82.79
C LEU A 140 -46.28 45.77 84.26
N GLU A 141 -45.85 44.59 84.70
CA GLU A 141 -46.06 44.17 86.08
C GLU A 141 -45.12 44.92 87.06
N ALA A 142 -43.91 45.27 86.61
CA ALA A 142 -43.00 46.15 87.35
C ALA A 142 -43.58 47.57 87.53
N GLU A 143 -44.21 48.13 86.49
CA GLU A 143 -44.94 49.41 86.58
C GLU A 143 -46.12 49.34 87.56
N ARG A 144 -46.87 48.21 87.56
CA ARG A 144 -47.96 47.96 88.51
C ARG A 144 -47.50 47.91 89.97
N ALA A 145 -46.30 47.37 90.23
CA ALA A 145 -45.73 47.30 91.57
C ALA A 145 -45.22 48.66 92.10
N GLY A 146 -45.25 49.72 91.28
CA GLY A 146 -44.85 51.08 91.68
C GLY A 146 -43.38 51.18 92.09
N GLU A 147 -43.11 51.80 93.24
CA GLU A 147 -41.74 52.01 93.75
C GLU A 147 -40.97 50.69 93.98
N TYR A 148 -41.67 49.61 94.36
CA TYR A 148 -41.06 48.29 94.60
C TYR A 148 -40.66 47.57 93.30
N GLY A 149 -41.20 47.97 92.15
CA GLY A 149 -40.94 47.37 90.84
C GLY A 149 -39.80 48.03 90.05
N ARG A 150 -39.24 49.16 90.50
CA ARG A 150 -38.24 49.93 89.73
C ARG A 150 -37.05 49.09 89.24
N GLY A 151 -36.47 48.25 90.10
CA GLY A 151 -35.35 47.38 89.72
C GLY A 151 -35.73 46.34 88.67
N PHE A 152 -36.93 45.76 88.76
CA PHE A 152 -37.46 44.81 87.79
C PHE A 152 -37.77 45.47 86.44
N SER A 153 -38.22 46.74 86.44
CA SER A 153 -38.47 47.49 85.20
C SER A 153 -37.19 47.67 84.39
N VAL A 154 -36.07 48.00 85.03
CA VAL A 154 -34.77 48.16 84.35
C VAL A 154 -34.32 46.84 83.70
N VAL A 155 -34.43 45.73 84.44
CA VAL A 155 -34.10 44.40 83.89
C VAL A 155 -35.02 44.04 82.72
N ALA A 156 -36.32 44.33 82.82
CA ALA A 156 -37.27 44.04 81.76
C ALA A 156 -37.00 44.84 80.47
N ASP A 157 -36.61 46.11 80.58
CA ASP A 157 -36.19 46.91 79.42
C ASP A 157 -34.90 46.39 78.78
N GLU A 158 -33.92 45.95 79.59
CA GLU A 158 -32.68 45.35 79.09
C GLU A 158 -32.94 44.04 78.35
N VAL A 159 -33.76 43.14 78.91
CA VAL A 159 -34.14 41.88 78.24
C VAL A 159 -34.89 42.16 76.93
N LYS A 160 -35.75 43.19 76.90
CA LYS A 160 -36.45 43.60 75.69
C LYS A 160 -35.47 44.08 74.62
N LEU A 161 -34.46 44.87 74.99
CA LEU A 161 -33.42 45.33 74.07
C LEU A 161 -32.61 44.15 73.51
N LEU A 162 -32.09 43.26 74.37
CA LEU A 162 -31.35 42.07 73.97
C LEU A 162 -32.16 41.15 73.06
N SER A 163 -33.47 41.01 73.30
CA SER A 163 -34.36 40.23 72.44
C SER A 163 -34.54 40.86 71.05
N ALA A 164 -34.51 42.20 70.95
CA ALA A 164 -34.59 42.89 69.67
C ALA A 164 -33.28 42.74 68.88
N GLU A 165 -32.12 42.93 69.54
CA GLU A 165 -30.80 42.71 68.93
C GLU A 165 -30.61 41.25 68.47
N SER A 166 -31.08 40.28 69.26
CA SER A 166 -31.05 38.86 68.88
C SER A 166 -31.89 38.58 67.63
N ARG A 167 -33.04 39.23 67.48
CA ARG A 167 -33.90 39.09 66.29
C ARG A 167 -33.25 39.71 65.05
N GLU A 168 -32.70 40.91 65.18
CA GLU A 168 -31.98 41.61 64.09
C GLU A 168 -30.74 40.82 63.63
N SER A 169 -29.97 40.29 64.58
CA SER A 169 -28.83 39.42 64.28
C SER A 169 -29.28 38.16 63.54
N SER A 170 -30.40 37.56 63.95
CA SER A 170 -30.95 36.37 63.29
C SER A 170 -31.51 36.67 61.90
N GLU A 171 -32.12 37.84 61.66
CA GLU A 171 -32.50 38.30 60.33
C GLU A 171 -31.28 38.46 59.41
N SER A 172 -30.17 39.00 59.93
CA SER A 172 -28.91 39.10 59.17
C SER A 172 -28.34 37.72 58.80
N VAL A 173 -28.36 36.76 59.73
CA VAL A 173 -27.94 35.38 59.46
C VAL A 173 -28.87 34.72 58.43
N ALA A 174 -30.18 34.95 58.50
CA ALA A 174 -31.13 34.43 57.50
C ALA A 174 -30.80 34.92 56.08
N GLY A 175 -30.44 36.20 55.94
CA GLY A 175 -29.98 36.78 54.68
C GLY A 175 -28.74 36.07 54.13
N ALA A 176 -27.71 35.92 54.96
CA ALA A 176 -26.47 35.26 54.57
C ALA A 176 -26.69 33.78 54.16
N VAL A 177 -27.57 33.06 54.86
CA VAL A 177 -27.92 31.68 54.52
C VAL A 177 -28.70 31.61 53.20
N GLY A 178 -29.59 32.57 52.95
CA GLY A 178 -30.30 32.69 51.66
C GLY A 178 -29.36 32.95 50.48
N GLU A 179 -28.39 33.85 50.65
CA GLU A 179 -27.33 34.09 49.65
C GLU A 179 -26.49 32.84 49.41
N PHE A 180 -26.12 32.13 50.48
CA PHE A 180 -25.39 30.87 50.38
C PHE A 180 -26.18 29.80 49.63
N ALA A 181 -27.48 29.66 49.88
CA ALA A 181 -28.35 28.72 49.16
C ALA A 181 -28.42 29.04 47.66
N ASN A 182 -28.55 30.32 47.28
CA ASN A 182 -28.55 30.74 45.88
C ASN A 182 -27.22 30.39 45.19
N MET A 183 -26.09 30.55 45.89
CA MET A 183 -24.77 30.19 45.38
C MET A 183 -24.63 28.68 45.17
N LEU A 184 -25.21 27.85 46.05
CA LEU A 184 -25.26 26.40 45.87
C LEU A 184 -26.08 26.01 44.63
N ASP A 185 -27.22 26.66 44.39
CA ASP A 185 -28.08 26.39 43.23
C ASP A 185 -27.38 26.76 41.90
N GLU A 186 -26.69 27.91 41.86
CA GLU A 186 -25.92 28.32 40.68
C GLU A 186 -24.77 27.34 40.40
N PHE A 187 -24.09 26.87 41.45
CA PHE A 187 -23.02 25.90 41.32
C PHE A 187 -23.54 24.54 40.83
N GLU A 188 -24.67 24.06 41.35
CA GLU A 188 -25.32 22.82 40.93
C GLU A 188 -25.62 22.85 39.42
N LYS A 189 -26.13 23.98 38.92
CA LYS A 189 -26.38 24.18 37.49
C LYS A 189 -25.09 24.15 36.66
N ASN A 190 -24.05 24.87 37.09
CA ASN A 190 -22.76 24.89 36.39
C ASN A 190 -22.12 23.50 36.34
N LEU A 191 -22.24 22.73 37.41
CA LEU A 191 -21.75 21.35 37.47
C LEU A 191 -22.52 20.44 36.50
N GLN A 192 -23.83 20.61 36.39
CA GLN A 192 -24.66 19.85 35.44
C GLN A 192 -24.27 20.15 33.99
N ASP A 193 -24.07 21.43 33.63
CA ASP A 193 -23.61 21.83 32.30
C ASP A 193 -22.20 21.28 31.99
N GLN A 194 -21.32 21.25 32.99
CA GLN A 194 -19.99 20.64 32.87
C GLN A 194 -20.07 19.13 32.63
N MET A 195 -20.97 18.41 33.31
CA MET A 195 -21.18 16.98 33.12
C MET A 195 -21.71 16.63 31.72
N LEU A 196 -22.61 17.45 31.16
CA LEU A 196 -23.08 17.31 29.78
C LEU A 196 -21.92 17.48 28.80
N SER A 197 -21.09 18.50 29.01
CA SER A 197 -19.91 18.77 28.17
C SER A 197 -18.90 17.61 28.21
N LEU A 198 -18.63 17.05 29.40
CA LEU A 198 -17.76 15.88 29.57
C LEU A 198 -18.29 14.65 28.83
N THR A 199 -19.60 14.45 28.81
CA THR A 199 -20.23 13.34 28.08
C THR A 199 -20.04 13.48 26.57
N GLU A 200 -20.19 14.71 26.03
CA GLU A 200 -19.90 14.97 24.62
C GLU A 200 -18.41 14.76 24.28
N GLU A 201 -17.51 15.20 25.14
CA GLU A 201 -16.06 15.00 24.96
C GLU A 201 -15.69 13.52 24.97
N GLN A 202 -16.25 12.71 25.87
CA GLN A 202 -16.07 11.26 25.87
C GLN A 202 -16.53 10.62 24.56
N LYS A 203 -17.67 11.07 24.00
CA LYS A 203 -18.16 10.58 22.71
C LYS A 203 -17.19 10.94 21.57
N LYS A 204 -16.68 12.17 21.53
CA LYS A 204 -15.66 12.59 20.55
C LYS A 204 -14.41 11.74 20.66
N LEU A 205 -13.97 11.44 21.88
CA LEU A 205 -12.82 10.55 22.12
C LEU A 205 -13.05 9.12 21.64
N SER A 206 -14.25 8.57 21.84
CA SER A 206 -14.60 7.25 21.29
C SER A 206 -14.46 7.24 19.77
N THR A 207 -14.99 8.25 19.08
CA THR A 207 -14.87 8.36 17.62
C THR A 207 -13.41 8.54 17.15
N ALA A 208 -12.57 9.23 17.94
CA ALA A 208 -11.14 9.33 17.68
C ALA A 208 -10.44 7.98 17.84
N GLY A 209 -10.80 7.19 18.86
CA GLY A 209 -10.32 5.83 19.05
C GLY A 209 -10.68 4.91 17.89
N ASP A 210 -11.92 4.97 17.41
CA ASP A 210 -12.38 4.20 16.24
C ASP A 210 -11.62 4.60 14.97
N MET A 211 -11.35 5.90 14.79
CA MET A 211 -10.54 6.39 13.67
C MET A 211 -9.12 5.84 13.71
N ALA A 212 -8.48 5.81 14.89
CA ALA A 212 -7.17 5.21 15.07
C ALA A 212 -7.17 3.71 14.68
N GLY A 213 -8.22 2.98 15.07
CA GLY A 213 -8.41 1.58 14.68
C GLY A 213 -8.55 1.39 13.17
N ARG A 214 -9.27 2.28 12.48
CA ARG A 214 -9.40 2.27 11.02
C ARG A 214 -8.06 2.54 10.32
N VAL A 215 -7.31 3.55 10.78
CA VAL A 215 -5.97 3.86 10.24
C VAL A 215 -5.03 2.68 10.44
N ALA A 216 -5.07 2.00 11.60
CA ALA A 216 -4.29 0.78 11.83
C ALA A 216 -4.64 -0.36 10.86
N SER A 217 -5.92 -0.51 10.52
CA SER A 217 -6.34 -1.47 9.48
C SER A 217 -5.84 -1.09 8.09
N ASP A 218 -5.90 0.19 7.74
CA ASP A 218 -5.42 0.70 6.45
C ASP A 218 -3.91 0.52 6.30
N ILE A 219 -3.14 0.76 7.37
CA ILE A 219 -1.70 0.42 7.43
C ILE A 219 -1.49 -1.06 7.13
N GLY A 220 -2.29 -1.96 7.71
CA GLY A 220 -2.22 -3.39 7.45
C GLY A 220 -2.43 -3.74 5.97
N ASN A 221 -3.39 -3.09 5.32
CA ASN A 221 -3.62 -3.23 3.87
C ASN A 221 -2.44 -2.69 3.04
N MET A 222 -1.84 -1.57 3.45
CA MET A 222 -0.66 -1.01 2.79
C MET A 222 0.55 -1.94 2.90
N VAL A 223 0.77 -2.60 4.04
CA VAL A 223 1.84 -3.60 4.20
C VAL A 223 1.64 -4.77 3.22
N VAL A 224 0.40 -5.24 3.05
CA VAL A 224 0.09 -6.27 2.05
C VAL A 224 0.38 -5.77 0.63
N ALA A 225 0.09 -4.50 0.33
CA ALA A 225 0.40 -3.90 -0.97
C ALA A 225 1.91 -3.79 -1.21
N ILE A 226 2.71 -3.40 -0.21
CA ILE A 226 4.18 -3.39 -0.30
C ILE A 226 4.72 -4.79 -0.59
N ASN A 227 4.26 -5.82 0.13
CA ASN A 227 4.67 -7.20 -0.14
C ASN A 227 4.35 -7.64 -1.59
N LYS A 228 3.25 -7.14 -2.16
CA LYS A 228 2.93 -7.38 -3.59
C LYS A 228 3.88 -6.64 -4.52
N MET A 229 4.21 -5.39 -4.22
CA MET A 229 5.17 -4.59 -5.00
C MET A 229 6.58 -5.20 -4.95
N GLU A 230 7.02 -5.73 -3.81
CA GLU A 230 8.31 -6.43 -3.70
C GLU A 230 8.38 -7.64 -4.64
N ARG A 231 7.29 -8.42 -4.73
CA ARG A 231 7.21 -9.54 -5.67
C ARG A 231 7.26 -9.10 -7.13
N ILE A 232 6.65 -7.95 -7.46
CA ILE A 232 6.73 -7.36 -8.81
C ILE A 232 8.17 -6.94 -9.10
N LEU A 233 8.84 -6.28 -8.15
CA LEU A 233 10.24 -5.87 -8.31
C LEU A 233 11.15 -7.07 -8.60
N SER A 234 11.05 -8.16 -7.83
CA SER A 234 11.81 -9.39 -8.10
C SER A 234 11.51 -10.00 -9.47
N SER A 235 10.26 -9.90 -9.95
CA SER A 235 9.88 -10.38 -11.28
C SER A 235 10.51 -9.52 -12.38
N LEU A 236 10.59 -8.20 -12.18
CA LEU A 236 11.26 -7.28 -13.11
C LEU A 236 12.79 -7.47 -13.12
N GLU A 237 13.39 -7.82 -11.99
CA GLU A 237 14.81 -8.21 -11.92
C GLU A 237 15.07 -9.46 -12.76
N TYR A 238 14.21 -10.49 -12.62
CA TYR A 238 14.31 -11.70 -13.43
C TYR A 238 14.18 -11.39 -14.93
N LEU A 239 13.24 -10.53 -15.34
CA LEU A 239 13.12 -10.10 -16.74
C LEU A 239 14.41 -9.44 -17.26
N GLY A 240 15.06 -8.59 -16.45
CA GLY A 240 16.35 -8.01 -16.82
C GLY A 240 17.46 -9.06 -17.05
N THR A 241 17.44 -10.18 -16.33
CA THR A 241 18.36 -11.29 -16.59
C THR A 241 18.07 -11.97 -17.92
N VAL A 242 16.78 -12.19 -18.25
CA VAL A 242 16.36 -12.77 -19.53
C VAL A 242 16.76 -11.87 -20.69
N GLU A 243 16.55 -10.55 -20.56
CA GLU A 243 16.99 -9.55 -21.55
C GLU A 243 18.49 -9.67 -21.86
N ASN A 244 19.33 -9.72 -20.82
CA ASN A 244 20.77 -9.89 -20.98
C ASN A 244 21.14 -11.22 -21.66
N THR A 245 20.47 -12.33 -21.31
CA THR A 245 20.73 -13.63 -21.95
C THR A 245 20.32 -13.65 -23.42
N LEU A 246 19.22 -12.99 -23.79
CA LEU A 246 18.78 -12.89 -25.17
C LEU A 246 19.72 -12.03 -26.01
N GLU A 247 20.25 -10.94 -25.45
CA GLU A 247 21.25 -10.13 -26.17
C GLU A 247 22.57 -10.91 -26.38
N GLN A 248 23.02 -11.68 -25.38
CA GLN A 248 24.17 -12.58 -25.54
C GLN A 248 23.91 -13.68 -26.59
N ALA A 249 22.72 -14.28 -26.58
CA ALA A 249 22.32 -15.27 -27.59
C ALA A 249 22.29 -14.66 -29.00
N ARG A 250 21.81 -13.42 -29.14
CA ARG A 250 21.80 -12.68 -30.41
C ARG A 250 23.21 -12.44 -30.93
N ILE A 251 24.12 -11.95 -30.09
CA ILE A 251 25.53 -11.74 -30.45
C ILE A 251 26.20 -13.07 -30.82
N SER A 252 25.94 -14.14 -30.06
CA SER A 252 26.49 -15.47 -30.34
C SER A 252 25.98 -16.05 -31.66
N SER A 253 24.69 -15.88 -31.95
CA SER A 253 24.08 -16.32 -33.22
C SER A 253 24.69 -15.58 -34.41
N GLU A 254 24.90 -14.27 -34.30
CA GLU A 254 25.55 -13.49 -35.36
C GLU A 254 27.00 -13.92 -35.57
N ASN A 255 27.76 -14.18 -34.50
CA ASN A 255 29.11 -14.73 -34.60
C ASN A 255 29.11 -16.11 -35.28
N LEU A 256 28.17 -16.98 -34.91
CA LEU A 256 28.03 -18.31 -35.52
C LEU A 256 27.73 -18.19 -37.01
N ARG A 257 26.82 -17.29 -37.40
CA ARG A 257 26.49 -17.00 -38.80
C ARG A 257 27.73 -16.56 -39.58
N GLN A 258 28.53 -15.66 -39.03
CA GLN A 258 29.79 -15.21 -39.64
C GLN A 258 30.82 -16.34 -39.77
N HIS A 259 30.95 -17.19 -38.74
CA HIS A 259 31.83 -18.36 -38.77
C HIS A 259 31.39 -19.38 -39.83
N LEU A 260 30.10 -19.64 -39.94
CA LEU A 260 29.53 -20.54 -40.97
C LEU A 260 29.78 -19.99 -42.37
N GLN A 261 29.57 -18.69 -42.59
CA GLN A 261 29.86 -18.06 -43.87
C GLN A 261 31.34 -18.22 -44.25
N ARG A 262 32.25 -17.94 -43.31
CA ARG A 262 33.69 -18.14 -43.52
C ARG A 262 34.05 -19.61 -43.74
N SER A 263 33.38 -20.53 -43.06
CA SER A 263 33.58 -21.98 -43.21
C SER A 263 33.12 -22.46 -44.60
N LEU A 264 31.97 -21.98 -45.08
CA LEU A 264 31.47 -22.23 -46.45
C LEU A 264 32.44 -21.70 -47.51
N GLU A 265 32.96 -20.48 -47.34
CA GLU A 265 33.95 -19.90 -48.25
C GLU A 265 35.25 -20.71 -48.29
N LEU A 266 35.75 -21.12 -47.12
CA LEU A 266 36.95 -21.96 -47.01
C LEU A 266 36.72 -23.36 -47.58
N HIS A 267 35.56 -23.97 -47.30
CA HIS A 267 35.17 -25.26 -47.83
C HIS A 267 35.09 -25.23 -49.35
N SER A 268 34.43 -24.22 -49.93
CA SER A 268 34.36 -24.03 -51.39
C SER A 268 35.76 -23.90 -52.01
N ARG A 269 36.68 -23.15 -51.38
CA ARG A 269 38.07 -23.06 -51.82
C ARG A 269 38.82 -24.40 -51.71
N LEU A 270 38.59 -25.17 -50.65
CA LEU A 270 39.24 -26.46 -50.42
C LEU A 270 38.76 -27.52 -51.43
N VAL A 271 37.46 -27.57 -51.68
CA VAL A 271 36.84 -28.43 -52.71
C VAL A 271 37.43 -28.09 -54.08
N HIS A 272 37.55 -26.80 -54.40
CA HIS A 272 38.14 -26.35 -55.66
C HIS A 272 39.63 -26.71 -55.79
N SER A 273 40.42 -26.59 -54.71
CA SER A 273 41.86 -26.89 -54.74
C SER A 273 42.20 -28.38 -54.68
N THR A 274 41.35 -29.21 -54.07
CA THR A 274 41.58 -30.66 -53.91
C THR A 274 41.03 -31.50 -55.06
N LEU A 275 39.94 -31.07 -55.71
CA LEU A 275 39.35 -31.78 -56.86
C LEU A 275 39.90 -31.33 -58.22
N GLY A 276 40.61 -30.19 -58.29
CA GLY A 276 41.32 -29.72 -59.48
C GLY A 276 40.42 -29.28 -60.66
N GLU A 277 40.96 -28.42 -61.52
CA GLU A 277 40.31 -27.79 -62.70
C GLU A 277 39.80 -28.76 -63.80
N ASN A 278 39.80 -30.08 -63.58
CA ASN A 278 39.50 -31.10 -64.61
C ASN A 278 38.26 -31.96 -64.32
N SER A 279 37.35 -31.50 -63.46
CA SER A 279 35.98 -32.04 -63.43
C SER A 279 35.01 -30.94 -63.88
N ASP A 280 34.09 -31.25 -64.78
CA ASP A 280 33.07 -30.35 -65.37
C ASP A 280 32.15 -29.63 -64.35
N ALA A 281 32.37 -29.81 -63.03
CA ALA A 281 31.65 -29.10 -61.99
C ALA A 281 32.27 -27.73 -61.73
N ARG A 282 31.72 -26.68 -62.35
CA ARG A 282 32.04 -25.26 -62.07
C ARG A 282 31.59 -24.90 -60.65
N PRO A 283 32.50 -24.78 -59.66
CA PRO A 283 32.10 -24.55 -58.27
C PRO A 283 31.54 -23.14 -58.07
N GLY A 284 31.93 -22.17 -58.91
CA GLY A 284 31.42 -20.80 -58.87
C GLY A 284 29.96 -20.68 -59.34
N GLU A 285 29.57 -21.38 -60.41
CA GLU A 285 28.18 -21.41 -60.89
C GLU A 285 27.30 -22.22 -59.95
N PHE A 286 27.78 -23.32 -59.37
CA PHE A 286 27.01 -24.09 -58.39
C PHE A 286 26.86 -23.37 -57.04
N MET A 287 27.88 -22.62 -56.58
CA MET A 287 27.77 -21.77 -55.39
C MET A 287 26.87 -20.57 -55.64
N GLN A 288 26.86 -20.02 -56.87
CA GLN A 288 25.97 -18.94 -57.25
C GLN A 288 24.53 -19.45 -57.47
N GLU A 289 24.32 -20.63 -58.03
CA GLU A 289 23.03 -21.32 -58.08
C GLU A 289 22.56 -21.77 -56.70
N LEU A 290 23.42 -22.15 -55.76
CA LEU A 290 23.03 -22.42 -54.38
C LEU A 290 22.67 -21.12 -53.65
N TYR A 291 23.45 -20.06 -53.82
CA TYR A 291 23.16 -18.75 -53.22
C TYR A 291 21.88 -18.12 -53.82
N GLU A 292 21.68 -18.24 -55.14
CA GLU A 292 20.48 -17.78 -55.86
C GLU A 292 19.29 -18.74 -55.70
N ALA A 293 19.43 -20.06 -55.58
CA ALA A 293 18.30 -20.96 -55.29
C ALA A 293 17.83 -20.84 -53.82
N ILE A 294 18.77 -20.61 -52.88
CA ILE A 294 18.46 -20.38 -51.46
C ILE A 294 17.76 -19.02 -51.26
N ILE A 295 18.14 -17.99 -52.02
CA ILE A 295 17.56 -16.63 -51.90
C ILE A 295 16.37 -16.40 -52.84
N HIS A 296 16.39 -16.89 -54.08
CA HIS A 296 15.48 -16.47 -55.16
C HIS A 296 14.34 -17.46 -55.41
N GLU A 297 14.60 -18.78 -55.37
CA GLU A 297 13.57 -19.80 -55.68
C GLU A 297 12.56 -19.97 -54.54
N ASN A 298 12.98 -19.86 -53.28
CA ASN A 298 12.08 -19.84 -52.13
C ASN A 298 11.41 -18.48 -51.92
N TYR A 299 12.07 -17.35 -52.19
CA TYR A 299 11.46 -16.02 -51.96
C TYR A 299 10.37 -15.69 -52.99
N HIS A 300 10.57 -15.98 -54.28
CA HIS A 300 9.56 -15.70 -55.31
C HIS A 300 8.37 -16.66 -55.28
N ARG A 301 8.59 -17.95 -54.99
CA ARG A 301 7.51 -18.95 -54.94
C ARG A 301 6.66 -18.81 -53.66
N SER A 302 7.28 -18.43 -52.53
CA SER A 302 6.58 -18.08 -51.29
C SER A 302 5.74 -16.82 -51.45
N ILE A 303 6.27 -15.76 -52.09
CA ILE A 303 5.53 -14.51 -52.34
C ILE A 303 4.39 -14.72 -53.36
N GLY A 304 4.58 -15.57 -54.38
CA GLY A 304 3.53 -15.94 -55.34
C GLY A 304 2.36 -16.67 -54.69
N LEU A 305 2.65 -17.69 -53.86
CA LEU A 305 1.64 -18.45 -53.12
C LEU A 305 0.95 -17.61 -52.05
N VAL A 306 1.67 -16.71 -51.36
CA VAL A 306 1.09 -15.75 -50.41
C VAL A 306 0.16 -14.75 -51.14
N ARG A 307 0.50 -14.30 -52.36
CA ARG A 307 -0.38 -13.43 -53.16
C ARG A 307 -1.65 -14.13 -53.65
N GLU A 308 -1.54 -15.36 -54.15
CA GLU A 308 -2.72 -16.15 -54.59
C GLU A 308 -3.63 -16.52 -53.41
N ALA A 309 -3.06 -16.86 -52.26
CA ALA A 309 -3.82 -17.22 -51.06
C ALA A 309 -4.50 -16.02 -50.38
N LEU A 310 -3.88 -14.82 -50.43
CA LEU A 310 -4.52 -13.56 -50.00
C LEU A 310 -5.62 -13.10 -50.96
N ALA A 311 -5.51 -13.37 -52.26
CA ALA A 311 -6.54 -13.06 -53.26
C ALA A 311 -7.77 -13.98 -53.20
N SER A 312 -7.64 -15.16 -52.58
CA SER A 312 -8.69 -16.19 -52.48
C SER A 312 -9.33 -16.32 -51.08
N GLY A 313 -8.90 -15.53 -50.10
CA GLY A 313 -9.52 -15.46 -48.76
C GLY A 313 -9.22 -16.65 -47.83
N THR A 314 -8.14 -17.38 -48.11
CA THR A 314 -7.74 -18.61 -47.39
C THR A 314 -7.27 -18.32 -45.96
N SER A 315 -7.56 -19.21 -45.00
CA SER A 315 -7.18 -19.04 -43.59
C SER A 315 -5.67 -19.20 -43.37
N GLY A 316 -5.11 -18.53 -42.35
CA GLY A 316 -3.67 -18.53 -42.08
C GLY A 316 -3.04 -19.90 -41.82
N ASN A 317 -3.82 -20.86 -41.32
CA ASN A 317 -3.35 -22.23 -41.08
C ASN A 317 -3.26 -23.07 -42.36
N ASP A 318 -4.18 -22.85 -43.30
CA ASP A 318 -4.16 -23.55 -44.60
C ASP A 318 -2.97 -23.08 -45.45
N LEU A 319 -2.62 -21.80 -45.32
CA LEU A 319 -1.48 -21.17 -45.98
C LEU A 319 -0.13 -21.75 -45.50
N LEU A 320 -0.02 -22.01 -44.19
CA LEU A 320 1.14 -22.68 -43.59
C LEU A 320 1.25 -24.15 -44.07
N GLY A 321 0.12 -24.86 -44.17
CA GLY A 321 0.10 -26.24 -44.68
C GLY A 321 0.50 -26.35 -46.15
N MET A 322 0.07 -25.40 -46.99
CA MET A 322 0.43 -25.36 -48.41
C MET A 322 1.91 -25.02 -48.63
N LEU A 323 2.47 -24.11 -47.82
CA LEU A 323 3.89 -23.76 -47.88
C LEU A 323 4.77 -24.95 -47.45
N ALA A 324 4.40 -25.67 -46.39
CA ALA A 324 5.13 -26.84 -45.93
C ALA A 324 5.18 -27.97 -46.98
N ASN A 325 4.04 -28.30 -47.60
CA ASN A 325 3.95 -29.32 -48.65
C ASN A 325 4.75 -28.95 -49.91
N THR A 326 4.79 -27.66 -50.23
CA THR A 326 5.55 -27.16 -51.39
C THR A 326 7.05 -27.29 -51.15
N CYS A 327 7.53 -26.96 -49.94
CA CYS A 327 8.92 -27.16 -49.54
C CYS A 327 9.32 -28.65 -49.59
N GLU A 328 8.48 -29.57 -49.10
CA GLU A 328 8.75 -31.01 -49.18
C GLU A 328 8.87 -31.50 -50.63
N ARG A 329 7.99 -31.05 -51.51
CA ARG A 329 8.01 -31.45 -52.93
C ARG A 329 9.25 -30.96 -53.66
N ILE A 330 9.70 -29.73 -53.36
CA ILE A 330 10.93 -29.16 -53.94
C ILE A 330 12.16 -29.94 -53.46
N MET A 331 12.23 -30.25 -52.16
CA MET A 331 13.31 -31.10 -51.62
C MET A 331 13.33 -32.48 -52.28
N TYR A 332 12.16 -33.07 -52.57
CA TYR A 332 12.05 -34.35 -53.25
C TYR A 332 12.50 -34.28 -54.72
N GLU A 333 12.09 -33.27 -55.48
CA GLU A 333 12.47 -33.09 -56.88
C GLU A 333 13.98 -32.82 -57.05
N GLN A 334 14.59 -32.05 -56.14
CA GLN A 334 16.04 -31.85 -56.13
C GLN A 334 16.80 -33.14 -55.79
N LYS A 335 16.26 -33.96 -54.88
CA LYS A 335 16.80 -35.29 -54.56
C LYS A 335 16.73 -36.24 -55.78
N GLN A 336 15.65 -36.20 -56.56
CA GLN A 336 15.51 -37.01 -57.77
C GLN A 336 16.45 -36.57 -58.90
N ARG A 337 16.65 -35.26 -59.10
CA ARG A 337 17.61 -34.75 -60.09
C ARG A 337 19.05 -35.19 -59.81
N ARG A 338 19.42 -35.30 -58.52
CA ARG A 338 20.73 -35.84 -58.10
C ARG A 338 20.92 -37.33 -58.41
N LEU A 339 19.84 -38.12 -58.46
CA LEU A 339 19.90 -39.55 -58.79
C LEU A 339 20.00 -39.82 -60.30
N THR A 340 19.60 -38.88 -61.16
CA THR A 340 19.67 -39.00 -62.63
C THR A 340 20.97 -38.46 -63.25
N LEU A 341 21.81 -37.78 -62.47
CA LEU A 341 23.10 -37.21 -62.92
C LEU A 341 24.33 -37.95 -62.32
N SER A 342 24.10 -39.04 -61.58
CA SER A 342 25.09 -40.05 -61.18
C SER A 342 24.91 -41.30 -62.04
#